data_AF-A0A9P5N4J5-F1
#
_entry.id   AF-A0A9P5N4J5-F1
#
_cell.length_a   1.000
_cell.length_b   1.000
_cell.length_c   1.000
_cell.angle_alpha   90.00
_cell.angle_beta   90.00
_cell.angle_gamma   90.00
#
_symmetry.space_group_name_H-M   'P 1'
#
loop_
_entity.id
_entity.type
_entity.pdbx_description
1 polymer ?
#
loop_
_entity_poly.entity_id
_entity_poly.type
_entity_poly.pdbx_seq_one_letter_code
_entity_poly.pdbx_strand_id
1 'polypeptide(L)'
;MAYLDVAYDIDNLPSLNFANTCNVAVAFPGTDLPDCAFLASDINACQAKGKIVTLSIAGAFSDVALASDSQAEQFADTIWNLFLGGSSTMRPFGDAILDGIDLDLEGGSELYWPTFVNQIRSHTNGASKSYCITASPQCPFPDANLGSLINAVGFNAVYVQFYNNYCGLQAFNNPNDWNFAQWDNWAKTVSPNQDVKVYIGAAAGPQAATTGYVDVDTLASYAIQTREEFSSFGGVMLWDVSWAYENGNFAASLKSALSTGDS
;
A
#
# COMPACT_ATOMS: atom_id res chain seq x y z
N MET A 1 -5.53 3.30 -3.43
CA MET A 1 -6.38 4.47 -3.11
C MET A 1 -6.04 4.89 -1.71
N ALA A 2 -5.66 6.14 -1.49
CA ALA A 2 -5.01 6.60 -0.26
C ALA A 2 -5.70 7.87 0.26
N TYR A 3 -6.25 7.91 1.49
CA TYR A 3 -6.25 6.87 2.53
C TYR A 3 -7.60 6.64 3.24
N LEU A 4 -7.72 5.48 3.87
CA LEU A 4 -8.53 5.33 5.08
C LEU A 4 -7.68 5.84 6.25
N ASP A 5 -8.03 7.02 6.75
CA ASP A 5 -7.22 7.79 7.70
C ASP A 5 -7.73 7.72 9.15
N VAL A 6 -8.97 7.28 9.37
CA VAL A 6 -9.54 7.04 10.71
C VAL A 6 -10.17 5.66 10.77
N ALA A 7 -9.81 4.85 11.77
CA ALA A 7 -10.31 3.47 11.90
C ALA A 7 -11.72 3.41 12.50
N TYR A 8 -12.01 4.28 13.48
CA TYR A 8 -13.28 4.32 14.20
C TYR A 8 -13.70 5.76 14.44
N ASP A 9 -14.78 6.16 13.78
CA ASP A 9 -15.41 7.46 13.92
C ASP A 9 -16.86 7.27 14.42
N ILE A 10 -17.79 8.13 14.00
CA ILE A 10 -19.22 8.02 14.29
C ILE A 10 -19.73 6.62 13.93
N ASP A 11 -20.46 6.00 14.86
CA ASP A 11 -20.99 4.65 14.79
C ASP A 11 -19.94 3.53 14.57
N ASN A 12 -18.69 3.77 14.95
CA ASN A 12 -17.55 2.86 14.73
C ASN A 12 -17.28 2.57 13.25
N LEU A 13 -17.69 3.45 12.34
CA LEU A 13 -17.34 3.37 10.94
C LEU A 13 -16.00 4.06 10.69
N PRO A 14 -15.21 3.61 9.69
CA PRO A 14 -13.99 4.32 9.32
C PRO A 14 -14.30 5.62 8.58
N SER A 15 -13.30 6.48 8.47
CA SER A 15 -13.33 7.66 7.58
C SER A 15 -12.30 7.52 6.46
N LEU A 16 -12.54 8.24 5.36
CA LEU A 16 -11.63 8.31 4.22
C LEU A 16 -11.23 9.77 3.97
N ASN A 17 -10.01 9.94 3.51
CA ASN A 17 -9.52 11.22 3.03
C ASN A 17 -8.67 11.04 1.77
N PHE A 18 -9.32 11.28 0.63
CA PHE A 18 -8.69 11.33 -0.69
C PHE A 18 -8.50 12.79 -1.13
N ALA A 19 -8.16 13.64 -0.17
CA ALA A 19 -7.98 15.08 -0.33
C ALA A 19 -9.19 15.74 -1.02
N ASN A 20 -8.96 16.45 -2.11
CA ASN A 20 -9.99 17.16 -2.88
C ASN A 20 -10.91 16.23 -3.69
N THR A 21 -10.63 14.92 -3.74
CA THR A 21 -11.43 13.97 -4.53
C THR A 21 -12.64 13.48 -3.74
N CYS A 22 -12.43 12.94 -2.55
CA CYS A 22 -13.51 12.50 -1.67
C CYS A 22 -13.06 12.52 -0.22
N ASN A 23 -13.89 13.05 0.67
CA ASN A 23 -13.64 13.17 2.10
C ASN A 23 -14.98 13.35 2.84
N VAL A 24 -14.92 13.60 4.15
CA VAL A 24 -16.09 13.77 5.03
C VAL A 24 -17.11 14.83 4.58
N ALA A 25 -16.75 15.75 3.67
CA ALA A 25 -17.67 16.74 3.13
C ALA A 25 -18.86 16.13 2.35
N VAL A 26 -18.77 14.85 1.96
CA VAL A 26 -19.81 14.11 1.23
C VAL A 26 -20.16 12.78 1.92
N ALA A 27 -20.26 12.77 3.25
CA ALA A 27 -20.51 11.54 4.02
C ALA A 27 -21.93 10.98 3.94
N PHE A 28 -22.08 9.68 4.21
CA PHE A 28 -23.39 9.05 4.43
C PHE A 28 -24.11 9.73 5.60
N PRO A 29 -25.44 9.92 5.53
CA PRO A 29 -26.18 10.64 6.57
C PRO A 29 -25.95 10.07 7.98
N GLY A 30 -25.50 10.93 8.89
CA GLY A 30 -25.27 10.57 10.30
C GLY A 30 -23.91 9.91 10.58
N THR A 31 -23.00 9.91 9.62
CA THR A 31 -21.66 9.30 9.76
C THR A 31 -20.60 10.27 9.24
N ASP A 32 -19.33 9.98 9.53
CA ASP A 32 -18.18 10.60 8.86
C ASP A 32 -17.58 9.68 7.77
N LEU A 33 -18.30 8.63 7.36
CA LEU A 33 -17.90 7.75 6.27
C LEU A 33 -18.23 8.41 4.92
N PRO A 34 -17.24 8.75 4.07
CA PRO A 34 -17.51 9.42 2.80
C PRO A 34 -18.31 8.56 1.81
N ASP A 35 -19.33 9.13 1.18
CA ASP A 35 -20.06 8.54 0.05
C ASP A 35 -19.41 9.00 -1.27
N CYS A 36 -18.44 8.21 -1.72
CA CYS A 36 -17.68 8.43 -2.95
C CYS A 36 -18.18 7.58 -4.12
N ALA A 37 -19.49 7.24 -4.17
CA ALA A 37 -19.99 6.26 -5.14
C ALA A 37 -19.70 6.63 -6.61
N PHE A 38 -19.46 7.90 -6.91
CA PHE A 38 -19.03 8.38 -8.23
C PHE A 38 -17.66 7.80 -8.68
N LEU A 39 -16.81 7.33 -7.76
CA LEU A 39 -15.54 6.67 -8.08
C LEU A 39 -15.71 5.23 -8.59
N ALA A 40 -16.90 4.64 -8.43
CA ALA A 40 -17.16 3.25 -8.82
C ALA A 40 -16.81 2.98 -10.29
N SER A 41 -17.19 3.88 -11.20
CA SER A 41 -16.90 3.74 -12.63
C SER A 41 -15.40 3.74 -12.93
N ASP A 42 -14.62 4.57 -12.22
CA ASP A 42 -13.18 4.69 -12.44
C ASP A 42 -12.43 3.48 -11.89
N ILE A 43 -12.84 2.99 -10.71
CA ILE A 43 -12.34 1.74 -10.14
C ILE A 43 -12.60 0.58 -11.11
N ASN A 44 -13.84 0.42 -11.55
CA ASN A 44 -14.24 -0.65 -12.48
C ASN A 44 -13.50 -0.52 -13.83
N ALA A 45 -13.28 0.71 -14.33
CA ALA A 45 -12.52 0.95 -15.56
C ALA A 45 -11.03 0.58 -15.41
N CYS A 46 -10.42 0.85 -14.25
CA CYS A 46 -9.07 0.41 -13.93
C CYS A 46 -8.97 -1.12 -13.88
N GLN A 47 -9.91 -1.77 -13.19
CA GLN A 47 -9.98 -3.23 -13.08
C GLN A 47 -10.20 -3.91 -14.44
N ALA A 48 -11.07 -3.34 -15.29
CA ALA A 48 -11.28 -3.83 -16.66
C ALA A 48 -10.02 -3.75 -17.54
N LYS A 49 -9.05 -2.88 -17.18
CA LYS A 49 -7.72 -2.79 -17.81
C LYS A 49 -6.68 -3.68 -17.12
N GLY A 50 -7.11 -4.62 -16.27
CA GLY A 50 -6.24 -5.53 -15.52
C GLY A 50 -5.42 -4.86 -14.43
N LYS A 51 -5.85 -3.70 -13.92
CA LYS A 51 -5.18 -3.02 -12.79
C LYS A 51 -5.79 -3.49 -11.47
N ILE A 52 -4.93 -3.83 -10.53
CA ILE A 52 -5.31 -4.11 -9.14
C ILE A 52 -5.51 -2.77 -8.44
N VAL A 53 -6.66 -2.57 -7.81
CA VAL A 53 -7.00 -1.36 -7.03
C VAL A 53 -7.20 -1.76 -5.57
N THR A 54 -6.26 -1.36 -4.70
CA THR A 54 -6.34 -1.60 -3.25
C THR A 54 -6.73 -0.33 -2.49
N LEU A 55 -7.32 -0.50 -1.30
CA LEU A 55 -7.47 0.57 -0.31
C LEU A 55 -6.24 0.60 0.59
N SER A 56 -5.54 1.73 0.65
CA SER A 56 -4.44 1.92 1.60
C SER A 56 -5.02 2.45 2.92
N ILE A 57 -4.67 1.77 4.00
CA ILE A 57 -5.07 2.06 5.38
C ILE A 57 -3.87 2.69 6.08
N ALA A 58 -4.12 3.76 6.83
CA ALA A 58 -3.13 4.63 7.47
C ALA A 58 -2.53 5.70 6.53
N GLY A 59 -1.20 5.78 6.42
CA GLY A 59 -0.46 6.94 5.92
C GLY A 59 0.03 7.86 7.05
N ALA A 60 0.95 8.76 6.73
CA ALA A 60 1.71 9.60 7.66
C ALA A 60 0.91 10.39 8.72
N PHE A 61 -0.38 10.70 8.49
CA PHE A 61 -1.19 11.56 9.37
C PHE A 61 -2.48 10.91 9.89
N SER A 62 -2.52 9.58 9.93
CA SER A 62 -3.74 8.82 10.19
C SER A 62 -3.88 8.37 11.64
N ASP A 63 -5.12 8.28 12.12
CA ASP A 63 -5.50 7.76 13.44
C ASP A 63 -6.12 6.36 13.30
N VAL A 64 -5.25 5.37 13.11
CA VAL A 64 -5.63 3.97 12.92
C VAL A 64 -4.87 3.08 13.89
N ALA A 65 -5.40 2.95 15.11
CA ALA A 65 -4.88 2.07 16.14
C ALA A 65 -5.91 0.98 16.50
N LEU A 66 -5.41 -0.22 16.78
CA LEU A 66 -6.21 -1.35 17.25
C LEU A 66 -5.91 -1.59 18.73
N ALA A 67 -6.94 -1.89 19.53
CA ALA A 67 -6.84 -2.02 20.98
C ALA A 67 -7.05 -3.45 21.50
N SER A 68 -7.56 -4.36 20.67
CA SER A 68 -7.72 -5.79 21.02
C SER A 68 -7.91 -6.65 19.78
N ASP A 69 -7.73 -7.96 19.92
CA ASP A 69 -8.03 -8.94 18.85
C ASP A 69 -9.50 -8.85 18.40
N SER A 70 -10.43 -8.73 19.35
CA SER A 70 -11.85 -8.59 19.02
C SER A 70 -12.14 -7.34 18.21
N GLN A 71 -11.46 -6.23 18.51
CA GLN A 71 -11.59 -5.00 17.73
C GLN A 71 -10.97 -5.15 16.34
N ALA A 72 -9.81 -5.80 16.24
CA ALA A 72 -9.15 -6.08 14.97
C ALA A 72 -10.00 -6.96 14.05
N GLU A 73 -10.68 -7.97 14.60
CA GLU A 73 -11.61 -8.82 13.85
C GLU A 73 -12.82 -8.02 13.36
N GLN A 74 -13.45 -7.22 14.24
CA GLN A 74 -14.59 -6.37 13.87
C GLN A 74 -14.22 -5.33 12.80
N PHE A 75 -13.01 -4.77 12.88
CA PHE A 75 -12.53 -3.84 11.88
C PHE A 75 -12.29 -4.53 10.54
N ALA A 76 -11.70 -5.73 10.52
CA ALA A 76 -11.56 -6.52 9.31
C ALA A 76 -12.91 -6.86 8.67
N ASP A 77 -13.91 -7.24 9.47
CA ASP A 77 -15.29 -7.48 9.01
C ASP A 77 -15.90 -6.21 8.40
N THR A 78 -15.63 -5.06 9.02
CA THR A 78 -16.10 -3.75 8.54
C THR A 78 -15.46 -3.41 7.19
N ILE A 79 -14.14 -3.51 7.07
CA ILE A 79 -13.43 -3.30 5.80
C ILE A 79 -13.95 -4.25 4.71
N TRP A 80 -14.17 -5.52 5.04
CA TRP A 80 -14.71 -6.50 4.12
C TRP A 80 -16.08 -6.10 3.57
N ASN A 81 -16.98 -5.67 4.46
CA ASN A 81 -18.36 -5.31 4.12
C ASN A 81 -18.51 -3.97 3.39
N LEU A 82 -17.66 -2.99 3.68
CA LEU A 82 -17.73 -1.66 3.07
C LEU A 82 -17.02 -1.60 1.71
N PHE A 83 -15.88 -2.27 1.55
CA PHE A 83 -14.96 -2.03 0.42
C PHE A 83 -14.64 -3.26 -0.43
N LEU A 84 -14.72 -4.46 0.17
CA LEU A 84 -14.34 -5.71 -0.48
C LEU A 84 -15.59 -6.53 -0.80
N GLY A 85 -15.48 -7.86 -0.71
CA GLY A 85 -16.51 -8.80 -1.17
C GLY A 85 -17.70 -9.00 -0.25
N GLY A 86 -17.75 -8.30 0.89
CA GLY A 86 -18.91 -8.32 1.78
C GLY A 86 -20.02 -7.38 1.30
N SER A 87 -20.99 -7.12 2.18
CA SER A 87 -22.16 -6.30 1.85
C SER A 87 -22.46 -5.27 2.93
N SER A 88 -22.82 -4.06 2.51
CA SER A 88 -23.28 -2.97 3.38
C SER A 88 -24.26 -2.09 2.61
N THR A 89 -25.14 -1.38 3.31
CA THR A 89 -25.96 -0.30 2.74
C THR A 89 -25.18 1.01 2.58
N MET A 90 -24.04 1.15 3.26
CA MET A 90 -23.16 2.33 3.21
C MET A 90 -21.84 1.92 2.57
N ARG A 91 -21.81 1.81 1.23
CA ARG A 91 -20.59 1.44 0.50
C ARG A 91 -19.96 2.68 -0.14
N PRO A 92 -18.80 3.15 0.33
CA PRO A 92 -18.18 4.39 -0.18
C PRO A 92 -17.93 4.39 -1.68
N PHE A 93 -17.73 3.23 -2.30
CA PHE A 93 -17.48 3.13 -3.74
C PHE A 93 -18.64 2.48 -4.49
N GLY A 94 -19.86 2.61 -3.96
CA GLY A 94 -21.06 2.02 -4.56
C GLY A 94 -20.92 0.51 -4.73
N ASP A 95 -21.10 0.04 -5.96
CA ASP A 95 -21.02 -1.38 -6.33
C ASP A 95 -19.59 -1.87 -6.63
N ALA A 96 -18.59 -0.99 -6.62
CA ALA A 96 -17.21 -1.40 -6.85
C ALA A 96 -16.69 -2.26 -5.68
N ILE A 97 -15.94 -3.30 -6.05
CA ILE A 97 -15.30 -4.24 -5.12
C ILE A 97 -13.79 -4.14 -5.33
N LEU A 98 -13.08 -3.59 -4.36
CA LEU A 98 -11.64 -3.42 -4.45
C LEU A 98 -10.91 -4.77 -4.50
N ASP A 99 -9.68 -4.76 -5.00
CA ASP A 99 -8.85 -5.96 -5.16
C ASP A 99 -8.03 -6.28 -3.91
N GLY A 100 -8.26 -5.57 -2.80
CA GLY A 100 -7.65 -5.85 -1.51
C GLY A 100 -7.22 -4.58 -0.79
N ILE A 101 -6.19 -4.71 0.04
CA ILE A 101 -5.76 -3.68 0.97
C ILE A 101 -4.25 -3.49 0.94
N ASP A 102 -3.83 -2.29 1.30
CA ASP A 102 -2.44 -1.93 1.57
C ASP A 102 -2.35 -1.37 3.00
N LEU A 103 -1.35 -1.81 3.77
CA LEU A 103 -1.09 -1.33 5.13
C LEU A 103 0.12 -0.39 5.12
N ASP A 104 -0.14 0.92 5.21
CA ASP A 104 0.87 1.98 5.20
C ASP A 104 1.05 2.56 6.61
N LEU A 105 1.34 1.68 7.58
CA LEU A 105 1.42 2.04 9.00
C LEU A 105 2.72 2.80 9.27
N GLU A 106 2.65 4.13 9.35
CA GLU A 106 3.82 5.00 9.57
C GLU A 106 3.99 5.45 11.03
N GLY A 107 3.11 5.01 11.93
CA GLY A 107 3.18 5.26 13.36
C GLY A 107 2.15 4.45 14.15
N GLY A 108 2.10 4.68 15.46
CA GLY A 108 1.14 4.02 16.35
C GLY A 108 1.64 2.66 16.85
N SER A 109 0.71 1.73 17.11
CA SER A 109 1.01 0.41 17.67
C SER A 109 0.96 -0.68 16.60
N GLU A 110 1.96 -1.56 16.58
CA GLU A 110 1.97 -2.76 15.73
C GLU A 110 1.00 -3.86 16.22
N LEU A 111 0.40 -3.69 17.41
CA LEU A 111 -0.41 -4.72 18.04
C LEU A 111 -1.71 -4.99 17.27
N TYR A 112 -2.16 -6.25 17.30
CA TYR A 112 -3.41 -6.76 16.74
C TYR A 112 -3.57 -6.70 15.21
N TRP A 113 -2.68 -6.02 14.48
CA TRP A 113 -2.66 -6.06 13.01
C TRP A 113 -2.49 -7.48 12.41
N PRO A 114 -1.74 -8.42 13.03
CA PRO A 114 -1.75 -9.81 12.55
C PRO A 114 -3.14 -10.45 12.59
N THR A 115 -3.93 -10.16 13.64
CA THR A 115 -5.31 -10.62 13.79
C THR A 115 -6.20 -10.01 12.72
N PHE A 116 -6.09 -8.71 12.47
CA PHE A 116 -6.80 -8.03 11.38
C PHE A 116 -6.50 -8.68 10.02
N VAL A 117 -5.23 -8.90 9.67
CA VAL A 117 -4.85 -9.52 8.39
C VAL A 117 -5.36 -10.96 8.28
N ASN A 118 -5.29 -11.74 9.36
CA ASN A 118 -5.81 -13.11 9.38
C ASN A 118 -7.34 -13.13 9.20
N GLN A 119 -8.05 -12.18 9.80
CA GLN A 119 -9.50 -12.07 9.62
C GLN A 119 -9.87 -11.64 8.19
N ILE A 120 -9.15 -10.70 7.57
CA ILE A 120 -9.34 -10.42 6.14
C ILE A 120 -9.10 -11.68 5.30
N ARG A 121 -8.05 -12.45 5.58
CA ARG A 121 -7.76 -13.70 4.86
C ARG A 121 -8.84 -14.77 5.05
N SER A 122 -9.51 -14.80 6.20
CA SER A 122 -10.61 -15.74 6.44
C SER A 122 -11.80 -15.47 5.50
N HIS A 123 -12.09 -14.19 5.21
CA HIS A 123 -13.12 -13.78 4.25
C HIS A 123 -12.75 -14.04 2.79
N THR A 124 -11.48 -13.92 2.44
CA THR A 124 -11.04 -14.15 1.05
C THR A 124 -11.00 -15.64 0.68
N ASN A 125 -11.01 -16.53 1.67
CA ASN A 125 -11.03 -17.96 1.45
C ASN A 125 -12.35 -18.40 0.80
N GLY A 126 -12.29 -18.87 -0.45
CA GLY A 126 -13.47 -19.27 -1.23
C GLY A 126 -14.20 -18.10 -1.89
N ALA A 127 -13.66 -16.89 -1.86
CA ALA A 127 -14.20 -15.76 -2.61
C ALA A 127 -14.05 -15.94 -4.13
N SER A 128 -14.92 -15.29 -4.90
CA SER A 128 -14.97 -15.39 -6.36
C SER A 128 -13.78 -14.75 -7.09
N LYS A 129 -12.98 -13.94 -6.39
CA LYS A 129 -11.75 -13.31 -6.89
C LYS A 129 -10.65 -13.39 -5.84
N SER A 130 -9.40 -13.33 -6.30
CA SER A 130 -8.24 -13.17 -5.43
C SER A 130 -8.15 -11.74 -4.90
N TYR A 131 -7.66 -11.60 -3.67
CA TYR A 131 -7.41 -10.31 -3.03
C TYR A 131 -5.93 -10.17 -2.70
N CYS A 132 -5.38 -8.99 -3.00
CA CYS A 132 -4.00 -8.62 -2.75
C CYS A 132 -3.90 -7.92 -1.38
N ILE A 133 -3.03 -8.41 -0.51
CA ILE A 133 -2.72 -7.78 0.78
C ILE A 133 -1.25 -7.34 0.71
N THR A 134 -1.03 -6.03 0.78
CA THR A 134 0.30 -5.42 0.72
C THR A 134 0.61 -4.60 1.95
N ALA A 135 1.88 -4.24 2.13
CA ALA A 135 2.32 -3.33 3.18
C ALA A 135 3.38 -2.37 2.63
N SER A 136 3.48 -1.18 3.21
CA SER A 136 4.38 -0.12 2.77
C SER A 136 5.40 0.27 3.86
N PRO A 137 6.30 -0.63 4.28
CA PRO A 137 7.31 -0.32 5.30
C PRO A 137 8.30 0.74 4.82
N GLN A 138 8.92 1.48 5.73
CA GLN A 138 10.06 2.33 5.42
C GLN A 138 11.33 1.50 5.22
N CYS A 139 12.36 2.08 4.59
CA CYS A 139 13.59 1.32 4.31
C CYS A 139 14.40 0.84 5.54
N PRO A 140 14.42 1.49 6.73
CA PRO A 140 15.16 0.98 7.87
C PRO A 140 14.70 -0.44 8.23
N PHE A 141 15.65 -1.36 8.42
CA PHE A 141 15.34 -2.76 8.69
C PHE A 141 15.86 -3.19 10.09
N PRO A 142 15.02 -3.81 10.95
CA PRO A 142 13.58 -4.01 10.76
C PRO A 142 12.81 -2.68 10.77
N ASP A 143 11.70 -2.63 10.04
CA ASP A 143 10.78 -1.49 10.09
C ASP A 143 10.13 -1.40 11.48
N ALA A 144 9.97 -0.18 11.99
CA ALA A 144 9.54 0.05 13.37
C ALA A 144 8.02 -0.08 13.61
N ASN A 145 7.21 -0.05 12.55
CA ASN A 145 5.75 -0.07 12.61
C ASN A 145 5.14 -1.32 11.94
N LEU A 146 5.88 -1.93 11.02
CA LEU A 146 5.45 -3.07 10.22
C LEU A 146 6.36 -4.29 10.41
N GLY A 147 7.54 -4.16 11.03
CA GLY A 147 8.54 -5.22 11.12
C GLY A 147 8.01 -6.48 11.79
N SER A 148 7.33 -6.36 12.93
CA SER A 148 6.72 -7.52 13.60
C SER A 148 5.56 -8.10 12.78
N LEU A 149 4.78 -7.25 12.12
CA LEU A 149 3.61 -7.65 11.34
C LEU A 149 4.00 -8.47 10.10
N ILE A 150 4.95 -7.98 9.30
CA ILE A 150 5.37 -8.64 8.06
C ILE A 150 6.09 -9.97 8.34
N ASN A 151 6.61 -10.16 9.56
CA ASN A 151 7.15 -11.44 10.02
C ASN A 151 6.06 -12.42 10.51
N ALA A 152 4.91 -11.91 10.95
CA ALA A 152 3.86 -12.71 11.56
C ALA A 152 2.83 -13.27 10.56
N VAL A 153 2.54 -12.52 9.49
CA VAL A 153 1.53 -12.90 8.48
C VAL A 153 2.04 -12.67 7.06
N GLY A 154 1.50 -13.44 6.10
CA GLY A 154 1.93 -13.36 4.71
C GLY A 154 1.38 -12.12 4.01
N PHE A 155 2.20 -11.52 3.15
CA PHE A 155 1.83 -10.42 2.25
C PHE A 155 2.12 -10.82 0.79
N ASN A 156 1.36 -10.28 -0.17
CA ASN A 156 1.61 -10.49 -1.59
C ASN A 156 2.81 -9.66 -2.06
N ALA A 157 2.94 -8.44 -1.56
CA ALA A 157 4.06 -7.56 -1.85
C ALA A 157 4.31 -6.60 -0.68
N VAL A 158 5.55 -6.11 -0.58
CA VAL A 158 5.93 -4.97 0.25
C VAL A 158 6.48 -3.85 -0.61
N TYR A 159 5.98 -2.63 -0.39
CA TYR A 159 6.39 -1.41 -1.07
C TYR A 159 7.35 -0.62 -0.17
N VAL A 160 8.62 -1.05 -0.13
CA VAL A 160 9.61 -0.47 0.80
C VAL A 160 9.91 0.97 0.41
N GLN A 161 9.60 1.93 1.28
CA GLN A 161 9.78 3.36 1.03
C GLN A 161 11.27 3.73 1.11
N PHE A 162 11.97 3.77 -0.03
CA PHE A 162 13.38 4.15 -0.15
C PHE A 162 13.54 5.67 -0.30
N TYR A 163 12.88 6.43 0.57
CA TYR A 163 12.98 7.89 0.68
C TYR A 163 12.81 8.32 2.14
N ASN A 164 13.05 9.60 2.45
CA ASN A 164 12.98 10.17 3.81
C ASN A 164 13.86 9.51 4.88
N ASN A 165 14.80 8.63 4.50
CA ASN A 165 15.62 7.84 5.41
C ASN A 165 17.05 7.67 4.87
N TYR A 166 17.99 7.28 5.75
CA TYR A 166 19.41 7.10 5.40
C TYR A 166 19.62 6.06 4.29
N CYS A 167 18.79 5.02 4.26
CA CYS A 167 18.79 3.92 3.30
C CYS A 167 18.04 4.23 1.99
N GLY A 168 17.62 5.48 1.75
CA GLY A 168 16.88 5.86 0.55
C GLY A 168 17.69 5.80 -0.75
N LEU A 169 17.07 6.11 -1.89
CA LEU A 169 17.69 6.00 -3.22
C LEU A 169 18.95 6.85 -3.41
N GLN A 170 19.11 7.93 -2.65
CA GLN A 170 20.37 8.71 -2.63
C GLN A 170 21.57 7.88 -2.16
N ALA A 171 21.32 6.78 -1.45
CA ALA A 171 22.31 5.89 -0.89
C ALA A 171 22.53 4.62 -1.74
N PHE A 172 21.91 4.50 -2.92
CA PHE A 172 21.94 3.27 -3.76
C PHE A 172 23.36 2.71 -3.98
N ASN A 173 24.35 3.58 -4.16
CA ASN A 173 25.75 3.19 -4.37
C ASN A 173 26.57 3.05 -3.06
N ASN A 174 25.95 3.24 -1.89
CA ASN A 174 26.57 3.06 -0.59
C ASN A 174 26.18 1.69 0.01
N PRO A 175 27.09 0.70 0.02
CA PRO A 175 26.78 -0.64 0.51
C PRO A 175 26.51 -0.72 2.03
N ASN A 176 26.81 0.34 2.79
CA ASN A 176 26.49 0.40 4.22
C ASN A 176 25.05 0.88 4.48
N ASP A 177 24.44 1.57 3.52
CA ASP A 177 23.13 2.23 3.68
C ASP A 177 22.07 1.62 2.76
N TRP A 178 22.40 1.33 1.49
CA TRP A 178 21.48 0.66 0.56
C TRP A 178 21.25 -0.79 0.99
N ASN A 179 20.02 -1.10 1.39
CA ASN A 179 19.72 -2.32 2.12
C ASN A 179 18.70 -3.25 1.43
N PHE A 180 18.53 -3.15 0.11
CA PHE A 180 17.62 -4.05 -0.61
C PHE A 180 17.98 -5.53 -0.40
N ALA A 181 19.27 -5.86 -0.25
CA ALA A 181 19.72 -7.22 0.08
C ALA A 181 19.15 -7.75 1.42
N GLN A 182 18.92 -6.88 2.41
CA GLN A 182 18.29 -7.28 3.68
C GLN A 182 16.82 -7.64 3.47
N TRP A 183 16.11 -6.83 2.68
CA TRP A 183 14.72 -7.08 2.30
C TRP A 183 14.56 -8.34 1.43
N ASP A 184 15.48 -8.60 0.51
CA ASP A 184 15.51 -9.83 -0.28
C ASP A 184 15.75 -11.07 0.60
N ASN A 185 16.70 -10.99 1.54
CA ASN A 185 16.94 -12.06 2.50
C ASN A 185 15.71 -12.32 3.38
N TRP A 186 15.04 -11.27 3.87
CA TRP A 186 13.79 -11.39 4.62
C TRP A 186 12.71 -12.10 3.80
N ALA A 187 12.50 -11.68 2.54
CA ALA A 187 11.49 -12.27 1.65
C ALA A 187 11.70 -13.78 1.46
N LYS A 188 12.97 -14.22 1.40
CA LYS A 188 13.37 -15.62 1.16
C LYS A 188 13.46 -16.49 2.40
N THR A 189 13.58 -15.92 3.59
CA THR A 189 13.95 -16.69 4.80
C THR A 189 13.02 -16.49 5.98
N VAL A 190 12.27 -15.39 6.01
CA VAL A 190 11.43 -15.00 7.16
C VAL A 190 9.97 -14.86 6.76
N SER A 191 9.67 -14.27 5.60
CA SER A 191 8.28 -13.98 5.22
C SER A 191 7.39 -15.25 5.25
N PRO A 192 6.21 -15.22 5.89
CA PRO A 192 5.29 -16.36 5.84
C PRO A 192 4.81 -16.69 4.42
N ASN A 193 4.85 -15.73 3.49
CA ASN A 193 4.63 -15.97 2.07
C ASN A 193 5.98 -15.93 1.32
N GLN A 194 6.49 -17.10 0.93
CA GLN A 194 7.77 -17.22 0.23
C GLN A 194 7.75 -16.68 -1.21
N ASP A 195 6.57 -16.37 -1.75
CA ASP A 195 6.40 -15.72 -3.05
C ASP A 195 6.25 -14.19 -2.95
N VAL A 196 6.41 -13.61 -1.75
CA VAL A 196 6.30 -12.16 -1.53
C VAL A 196 7.25 -11.41 -2.46
N LYS A 197 6.75 -10.29 -3.00
CA LYS A 197 7.54 -9.40 -3.86
C LYS A 197 7.96 -8.14 -3.12
N VAL A 198 9.22 -7.76 -3.26
CA VAL A 198 9.78 -6.53 -2.69
C VAL A 198 9.88 -5.48 -3.79
N TYR A 199 9.26 -4.32 -3.59
CA TYR A 199 9.28 -3.21 -4.53
C TYR A 199 10.16 -2.08 -4.00
N ILE A 200 10.80 -1.36 -4.91
CA ILE A 200 11.40 -0.06 -4.60
C ILE A 200 10.29 0.99 -4.54
N GLY A 201 9.99 1.52 -3.36
CA GLY A 201 9.16 2.71 -3.19
C GLY A 201 9.98 3.97 -3.43
N ALA A 202 9.56 4.80 -4.39
CA ALA A 202 10.28 5.97 -4.84
C ALA A 202 9.39 7.22 -4.86
N ALA A 203 9.97 8.36 -4.51
CA ALA A 203 9.34 9.66 -4.69
C ALA A 203 9.21 9.99 -6.19
N ALA A 204 8.01 10.32 -6.65
CA ALA A 204 7.71 10.53 -8.07
C ALA A 204 8.02 11.97 -8.56
N GLY A 205 8.37 12.86 -7.64
CA GLY A 205 8.74 14.25 -7.94
C GLY A 205 9.69 14.83 -6.89
N PRO A 206 10.41 15.93 -7.21
CA PRO A 206 11.43 16.51 -6.34
C PRO A 206 10.92 16.96 -4.96
N GLN A 207 9.64 17.30 -4.84
CA GLN A 207 9.02 17.72 -3.59
C GLN A 207 8.03 16.69 -3.02
N ALA A 208 7.97 15.49 -3.61
CA ALA A 208 7.12 14.40 -3.11
C ALA A 208 7.64 13.80 -1.80
N ALA A 209 8.94 13.93 -1.54
CA ALA A 209 9.62 13.49 -0.32
C ALA A 209 10.71 14.50 0.07
N THR A 210 11.10 14.50 1.35
CA THR A 210 12.17 15.35 1.90
C THR A 210 13.54 14.95 1.36
N THR A 211 13.79 13.65 1.23
CA THR A 211 15.06 13.09 0.68
C THR A 211 14.79 11.85 -0.16
N GLY A 212 15.70 11.52 -1.08
CA GLY A 212 15.66 10.28 -1.86
C GLY A 212 14.94 10.35 -3.20
N TYR A 213 14.52 11.53 -3.65
CA TYR A 213 14.16 11.72 -5.05
C TYR A 213 15.39 11.54 -5.97
N VAL A 214 15.18 10.82 -7.07
CA VAL A 214 16.10 10.73 -8.22
C VAL A 214 15.29 10.87 -9.50
N ASP A 215 15.90 11.29 -10.60
CA ASP A 215 15.21 11.38 -11.89
C ASP A 215 14.82 9.99 -12.44
N VAL A 216 13.97 9.98 -13.47
CA VAL A 216 13.37 8.76 -14.01
C VAL A 216 14.39 7.80 -14.61
N ASP A 217 15.44 8.32 -15.25
CA ASP A 217 16.48 7.51 -15.89
C ASP A 217 17.37 6.84 -14.83
N THR A 218 17.67 7.59 -13.76
CA THR A 218 18.39 7.07 -12.58
C THR A 218 17.56 5.99 -11.88
N LEU A 219 16.28 6.23 -11.63
CA LEU A 219 15.39 5.24 -11.01
C LEU A 219 15.24 3.99 -11.87
N ALA A 220 15.11 4.14 -13.18
CA ALA A 220 15.05 3.02 -14.11
C ALA A 220 16.33 2.18 -14.04
N SER A 221 17.50 2.82 -14.02
CA SER A 221 18.79 2.14 -13.90
C SER A 221 18.90 1.36 -12.59
N TYR A 222 18.53 1.97 -11.47
CA TYR A 222 18.53 1.33 -10.15
C TYR A 222 17.57 0.13 -10.09
N ALA A 223 16.37 0.27 -10.65
CA ALA A 223 15.38 -0.80 -10.69
C ALA A 223 15.81 -1.97 -11.59
N ILE A 224 16.46 -1.70 -12.74
CA ILE A 224 17.01 -2.75 -13.62
C ILE A 224 18.13 -3.51 -12.90
N GLN A 225 19.09 -2.80 -12.29
CA GLN A 225 20.17 -3.43 -11.53
C GLN A 225 19.62 -4.27 -10.36
N THR A 226 18.66 -3.74 -9.60
CA THR A 226 18.02 -4.46 -8.50
C THR A 226 17.32 -5.73 -8.99
N ARG A 227 16.63 -5.66 -10.14
CA ARG A 227 15.97 -6.83 -10.76
C ARG A 227 16.96 -7.93 -11.14
N GLU A 228 18.14 -7.56 -11.64
CA GLU A 228 19.19 -8.51 -12.04
C GLU A 228 19.84 -9.18 -10.82
N GLU A 229 19.92 -8.47 -9.69
CA GLU A 229 20.59 -8.95 -8.48
C GLU A 229 19.65 -9.75 -7.54
N PHE A 230 18.38 -9.35 -7.42
CA PHE A 230 17.47 -9.87 -6.39
C PHE A 230 16.20 -10.48 -6.97
N SER A 231 16.03 -11.80 -6.81
CA SER A 231 14.86 -12.53 -7.33
C SER A 231 13.54 -12.22 -6.62
N SER A 232 13.58 -11.59 -5.44
CA SER A 232 12.38 -11.08 -4.77
C SER A 232 11.85 -9.78 -5.38
N PHE A 233 12.62 -9.11 -6.24
CA PHE A 233 12.23 -7.84 -6.84
C PHE A 233 10.90 -7.94 -7.61
N GLY A 234 9.95 -7.09 -7.23
CA GLY A 234 8.61 -7.01 -7.82
C GLY A 234 8.40 -5.85 -8.78
N GLY A 235 9.21 -4.79 -8.68
CA GLY A 235 9.03 -3.57 -9.45
C GLY A 235 9.26 -2.31 -8.61
N VAL A 236 8.61 -1.22 -9.03
CA VAL A 236 8.69 0.08 -8.40
C VAL A 236 7.29 0.56 -7.99
N MET A 237 7.18 1.11 -6.77
CA MET A 237 6.03 1.86 -6.27
C MET A 237 6.37 3.35 -6.30
N LEU A 238 5.42 4.20 -6.66
CA LEU A 238 5.62 5.64 -6.79
C LEU A 238 4.74 6.42 -5.81
N TRP A 239 5.37 7.25 -4.98
CA TRP A 239 4.73 8.24 -4.13
C TRP A 239 4.83 9.64 -4.78
N ASP A 240 3.77 10.20 -5.36
CA ASP A 240 2.48 9.61 -5.68
C ASP A 240 2.09 9.92 -7.15
N VAL A 241 0.85 9.60 -7.53
CA VAL A 241 0.36 9.81 -8.91
C VAL A 241 0.31 11.29 -9.31
N SER A 242 0.04 12.21 -8.38
CA SER A 242 -0.03 13.64 -8.69
C SER A 242 1.34 14.18 -9.06
N TRP A 243 2.36 13.82 -8.26
CA TRP A 243 3.75 14.13 -8.55
C TRP A 243 4.25 13.46 -9.83
N ALA A 244 3.89 12.19 -10.05
CA ALA A 244 4.28 11.48 -11.27
C ALA A 244 3.73 12.16 -12.54
N TYR A 245 2.50 12.69 -12.47
CA TYR A 245 1.87 13.39 -13.57
C TYR A 245 2.53 14.75 -13.84
N GLU A 246 2.71 15.56 -12.79
CA GLU A 246 3.36 16.88 -12.88
C GLU A 246 4.83 16.78 -13.34
N ASN A 247 5.52 15.71 -12.96
CA ASN A 247 6.90 15.43 -13.34
C ASN A 247 7.02 14.73 -14.71
N GLY A 248 6.28 15.25 -15.71
CA GLY A 248 6.41 14.81 -17.10
C GLY A 248 5.96 13.38 -17.38
N ASN A 249 4.91 12.91 -16.70
CA ASN A 249 4.40 11.54 -16.80
C ASN A 249 5.45 10.46 -16.44
N PHE A 250 6.13 10.69 -15.31
CA PHE A 250 7.22 9.90 -14.74
C PHE A 250 6.92 8.40 -14.73
N ALA A 251 5.70 8.02 -14.35
CA ALA A 251 5.28 6.62 -14.27
C ALA A 251 5.28 5.92 -15.64
N ALA A 252 4.86 6.60 -16.71
CA ALA A 252 4.85 6.03 -18.06
C ALA A 252 6.27 5.81 -18.60
N SER A 253 7.15 6.80 -18.39
CA SER A 253 8.57 6.73 -18.77
C SER A 253 9.28 5.58 -18.04
N LEU A 254 9.09 5.48 -16.72
CA LEU A 254 9.64 4.38 -15.93
C LEU A 254 9.12 3.01 -16.41
N LYS A 255 7.80 2.90 -16.64
CA LYS A 255 7.24 1.63 -17.13
C LYS A 255 7.81 1.23 -18.49
N SER A 256 8.03 2.19 -19.39
CA SER A 256 8.66 1.94 -20.69
C SER A 256 10.07 1.37 -20.50
N ALA A 257 10.91 2.03 -19.68
CA ALA A 257 12.28 1.59 -19.43
C ALA A 257 12.36 0.19 -18.79
N LEU A 258 11.45 -0.13 -17.86
CA LEU A 258 11.42 -1.45 -17.22
C LEU A 258 10.92 -2.57 -18.15
N SER A 259 10.15 -2.22 -19.18
CA SER A 259 9.58 -3.18 -20.14
C SER A 259 10.50 -3.48 -21.32
N THR A 260 11.58 -2.70 -21.51
CA THR A 260 12.56 -2.90 -22.59
C THR A 260 13.73 -3.82 -22.21
N GLY A 261 13.80 -4.31 -20.97
CA GLY A 261 14.76 -5.34 -20.58
C GLY A 261 14.21 -6.71 -20.94
N ASP A 262 14.94 -7.46 -21.75
CA ASP A 262 14.58 -8.81 -22.19
C ASP A 262 14.22 -9.70 -21.00
N SER A 263 13.03 -10.29 -21.07
CA SER A 263 12.56 -11.40 -20.23
C SER A 263 13.16 -12.72 -20.67
#